data_AF-A0A2P4YR89-F1
#
_entry.id   AF-A0A2P4YR89-F1
#
_cell.length_a   1.000
_cell.length_b   1.000
_cell.length_c   1.000
_cell.angle_alpha   90.00
_cell.angle_beta   90.00
_cell.angle_gamma   90.00
#
_symmetry.space_group_name_H-M   'P 1'
#
loop_
_entity.id
_entity.type
_entity.pdbx_description
1 polymer ?
#
loop_
_entity_poly.entity_id
_entity_poly.type
_entity_poly.pdbx_seq_one_letter_code
_entity_poly.pdbx_strand_id
1 'polypeptide(L)'
;MKQMVDTLSIMSLSKPVHKIWQEVSSKFYPNDGCRNCLVPSEIVCDFEHALIEATQMQFENALVIDCLFHWKQAIRRRMTKRHNIPEDEVGIAMTKGVLDMLTAIDPELVPDKGIKWVKREIRMRCAATGISYPHPKWKAFWSYFRATWLEHYNSKEWNLYGVQNKLVARTNNLLERFHRELNRAFSPHPSIVTFVSTIRQISQDYVAKLADIATGRRNRGTTTNAKVRKKNSKRKGKNKQKQNKGRDIHDASSDEFEVPSPVDVQQSEGLSESESEEDAPPLEE
;
A
#
# COMPACT_ATOMS: atom_id res chain seq x y z
N MET A 1 8.22 1.85 -23.65
CA MET A 1 7.06 0.95 -23.87
C MET A 1 5.72 1.66 -23.73
N LYS A 2 5.28 2.06 -22.53
CA LYS A 2 3.99 2.74 -22.28
C LYS A 2 3.70 3.90 -23.23
N GLN A 3 4.63 4.84 -23.36
CA GLN A 3 4.48 6.01 -24.24
C GLN A 3 4.27 5.64 -25.72
N MET A 4 4.81 4.50 -26.17
CA MET A 4 4.66 4.03 -27.55
C MET A 4 3.37 3.23 -27.75
N VAL A 5 2.96 2.41 -26.77
CA VAL A 5 1.64 1.75 -26.74
C VAL A 5 0.53 2.79 -26.82
N ASP A 6 0.64 3.83 -25.98
CA ASP A 6 -0.29 4.95 -25.91
C ASP A 6 -0.33 5.70 -27.25
N THR A 7 0.83 5.97 -27.84
CA THR A 7 0.94 6.65 -29.15
C THR A 7 0.34 5.82 -30.29
N LEU A 8 0.68 4.53 -30.39
CA LEU A 8 0.20 3.64 -31.46
C LEU A 8 -1.30 3.36 -31.35
N SER A 9 -1.81 3.19 -30.13
CA SER A 9 -3.24 2.96 -29.87
C SER A 9 -4.12 4.16 -30.22
N ILE A 10 -3.53 5.37 -30.23
CA ILE A 10 -4.25 6.64 -30.43
C ILE A 10 -4.08 7.18 -31.85
N MET A 11 -2.92 7.01 -32.47
CA MET A 11 -2.67 7.47 -33.85
C MET A 11 -3.33 6.58 -34.91
N SER A 12 -3.70 5.34 -34.58
CA SER A 12 -4.27 4.38 -35.51
C SER A 12 -5.52 3.71 -34.94
N LEU A 13 -6.56 4.51 -34.72
CA LEU A 13 -7.86 4.09 -34.15
C LEU A 13 -8.62 3.04 -34.98
N SER A 14 -8.21 2.81 -36.24
CA SER A 14 -8.74 1.77 -37.13
C SER A 14 -7.99 0.44 -37.00
N LYS A 15 -6.80 0.43 -36.38
CA LYS A 15 -6.05 -0.81 -36.17
C LYS A 15 -6.68 -1.58 -35.01
N PRO A 16 -7.03 -2.85 -35.19
CA PRO A 16 -7.49 -3.67 -34.08
C PRO A 16 -6.39 -3.81 -33.02
N VAL A 17 -6.77 -3.87 -31.75
CA VAL A 17 -5.85 -3.85 -30.59
C VAL A 17 -4.72 -4.87 -30.70
N HIS A 18 -4.99 -6.05 -31.28
CA HIS A 18 -3.96 -7.07 -31.50
C HIS A 18 -2.84 -6.63 -32.46
N LYS A 19 -3.12 -5.76 -33.44
CA LYS A 19 -2.11 -5.19 -34.36
C LYS A 19 -1.25 -4.15 -33.67
N ILE A 20 -1.86 -3.31 -32.84
CA ILE A 20 -1.13 -2.35 -32.00
C ILE A 20 -0.22 -3.10 -31.03
N TRP A 21 -0.74 -4.16 -30.40
CA TRP A 21 0.04 -5.04 -29.54
C TRP A 21 1.18 -5.71 -30.31
N GLN A 22 0.94 -6.26 -31.51
CA GLN A 22 1.99 -6.84 -32.36
C GLN A 22 3.10 -5.84 -32.70
N GLU A 23 2.77 -4.57 -33.00
CA GLU A 23 3.75 -3.52 -33.32
C GLU A 23 4.54 -3.05 -32.10
N VAL A 24 3.90 -2.99 -30.93
CA VAL A 24 4.61 -2.73 -29.67
C VAL A 24 5.53 -3.91 -29.35
N SER A 25 4.99 -5.14 -29.50
CA SER A 25 5.69 -6.37 -29.16
C SER A 25 6.91 -6.54 -30.05
N SER A 26 6.79 -6.42 -31.37
CA SER A 26 7.91 -6.59 -32.28
C SER A 26 9.06 -5.61 -32.04
N LYS A 27 8.79 -4.43 -31.49
CA LYS A 27 9.80 -3.40 -31.24
C LYS A 27 10.47 -3.51 -29.86
N PHE A 28 9.73 -3.94 -28.83
CA PHE A 28 10.29 -4.10 -27.48
C PHE A 28 10.64 -5.55 -27.14
N TYR A 29 10.14 -6.50 -27.93
CA TYR A 29 10.29 -7.95 -27.82
C TYR A 29 10.52 -8.60 -29.22
N PRO A 30 11.60 -8.23 -29.93
CA PRO A 30 11.81 -8.62 -31.34
C PRO A 30 12.05 -10.13 -31.59
N ASN A 31 12.29 -10.92 -30.55
CA ASN A 31 12.65 -12.34 -30.65
C ASN A 31 11.51 -13.30 -30.22
N ASP A 32 10.25 -12.87 -30.34
CA ASP A 32 9.04 -13.57 -29.89
C ASP A 32 8.63 -14.81 -30.74
N GLY A 33 9.60 -15.62 -31.19
CA GLY A 33 9.35 -16.93 -31.81
C GLY A 33 8.86 -17.99 -30.80
N CYS A 34 9.08 -17.77 -29.51
CA CYS A 34 8.49 -18.50 -28.39
C CYS A 34 8.20 -17.52 -27.26
N ARG A 35 7.07 -17.72 -26.58
CA ARG A 35 6.68 -17.19 -25.26
C ARG A 35 7.88 -16.71 -24.40
N ASN A 36 8.29 -15.46 -24.54
CA ASN A 36 9.15 -14.82 -23.55
C ASN A 36 8.25 -14.04 -22.60
N CYS A 37 7.90 -14.70 -21.49
CA CYS A 37 7.21 -14.10 -20.37
C CYS A 37 7.91 -12.80 -19.97
N LEU A 38 7.14 -11.81 -19.51
CA LEU A 38 7.71 -10.68 -18.77
C LEU A 38 8.78 -11.22 -17.81
N VAL A 39 9.97 -10.61 -17.76
CA VAL A 39 11.01 -10.96 -16.78
C VAL A 39 11.13 -9.79 -15.80
N PRO A 40 10.11 -9.57 -14.94
CA PRO A 40 10.17 -8.50 -13.98
C PRO A 40 11.28 -8.81 -12.96
N SER A 41 12.06 -7.79 -12.60
CA SER A 41 13.00 -7.89 -11.48
C SER A 41 12.28 -7.86 -10.14
N GLU A 42 11.16 -7.13 -10.07
CA GLU A 42 10.37 -6.90 -8.86
C GLU A 42 8.88 -6.92 -9.21
N ILE A 43 8.06 -7.53 -8.36
CA ILE A 43 6.60 -7.51 -8.45
C ILE A 43 6.05 -7.06 -7.11
N VAL A 44 5.17 -6.06 -7.13
CA VAL A 44 4.49 -5.58 -5.91
C VAL A 44 3.04 -6.01 -5.95
N CYS A 45 2.60 -6.76 -4.95
CA CYS A 45 1.24 -7.27 -4.87
C CYS A 45 0.61 -7.05 -3.49
N ASP A 46 -0.67 -7.40 -3.39
CA ASP A 46 -1.42 -7.39 -2.14
C ASP A 46 -1.05 -8.64 -1.31
N PHE A 47 -1.30 -8.58 0.00
CA PHE A 47 -1.05 -9.71 0.93
C PHE A 47 -2.08 -10.82 0.73
N GLU A 48 -1.87 -11.63 -0.29
CA GLU A 48 -2.67 -12.80 -0.59
C GLU A 48 -1.75 -13.96 -0.98
N HIS A 49 -1.66 -14.99 -0.13
CA HIS A 49 -0.73 -16.11 -0.31
C HIS A 49 -0.86 -16.77 -1.69
N ALA A 50 -2.09 -17.02 -2.15
CA ALA A 50 -2.33 -17.60 -3.47
C ALA A 50 -1.83 -16.70 -4.61
N LEU A 51 -1.91 -15.37 -4.46
CA LEU A 51 -1.38 -14.41 -5.43
C LEU A 51 0.14 -14.39 -5.42
N ILE A 52 0.75 -14.41 -4.24
CA ILE A 52 2.22 -14.48 -4.07
C ILE A 52 2.75 -15.77 -4.70
N GLU A 53 2.16 -16.92 -4.38
CA GLU A 53 2.55 -18.22 -4.93
C GLU A 53 2.37 -18.28 -6.45
N ALA A 54 1.23 -17.86 -6.97
CA ALA A 54 0.98 -17.81 -8.41
C ALA A 54 1.99 -16.91 -9.13
N THR A 55 2.34 -15.78 -8.52
CA THR A 55 3.32 -14.84 -9.05
C THR A 55 4.72 -15.44 -9.05
N GLN A 56 5.13 -16.07 -7.95
CA GLN A 56 6.44 -16.71 -7.83
C GLN A 56 6.59 -17.90 -8.78
N MET A 57 5.54 -18.70 -8.96
CA MET A 57 5.51 -19.79 -9.94
C MET A 57 5.65 -19.28 -11.38
N GLN A 58 5.01 -18.16 -11.70
CA GLN A 58 5.05 -17.59 -13.05
C GLN A 58 6.35 -16.82 -13.33
N PHE A 59 6.97 -16.24 -12.31
CA PHE A 59 8.14 -15.39 -12.39
C PHE A 59 9.17 -15.75 -11.31
N GLU A 60 9.78 -16.93 -11.44
CA GLU A 60 10.70 -17.50 -10.44
C GLU A 60 11.86 -16.57 -10.03
N ASN A 61 12.32 -15.73 -10.97
CA ASN A 61 13.45 -14.81 -10.76
C ASN A 61 13.03 -13.41 -10.25
N ALA A 62 11.73 -13.15 -10.12
CA ALA A 62 11.23 -11.86 -9.66
C ALA A 62 11.24 -11.83 -8.12
N LEU A 63 11.67 -10.69 -7.55
CA LEU A 63 11.45 -10.42 -6.15
C LEU A 63 9.98 -10.00 -5.95
N VAL A 64 9.18 -10.84 -5.31
CA VAL A 64 7.84 -10.47 -4.88
C VAL A 64 7.94 -9.69 -3.58
N ILE A 65 7.42 -8.46 -3.58
CA ILE A 65 7.45 -7.53 -2.45
C ILE A 65 6.02 -7.19 -2.09
N ASP A 66 5.67 -7.38 -0.83
CA ASP A 66 4.33 -7.02 -0.41
C ASP A 66 4.13 -5.51 -0.23
N CYS A 67 2.93 -5.03 -0.54
CA CYS A 67 2.61 -3.61 -0.45
C CYS A 67 2.51 -3.13 1.02
N LEU A 68 3.44 -2.27 1.45
CA LEU A 68 3.46 -1.66 2.79
C LEU A 68 2.11 -1.04 3.20
N PHE A 69 1.38 -0.46 2.26
CA PHE A 69 0.07 0.13 2.53
C PHE A 69 -0.95 -0.93 2.99
N HIS A 70 -1.02 -2.06 2.29
CA HIS A 70 -1.91 -3.16 2.64
C HIS A 70 -1.48 -3.85 3.94
N TRP A 71 -0.16 -3.96 4.18
CA TRP A 71 0.37 -4.42 5.47
C TRP A 71 -0.14 -3.56 6.63
N LYS A 72 0.07 -2.24 6.54
CA LYS A 72 -0.39 -1.27 7.55
C LYS A 72 -1.91 -1.34 7.72
N GLN A 73 -2.66 -1.52 6.63
CA GLN A 73 -4.11 -1.66 6.70
C GLN A 73 -4.55 -2.94 7.41
N ALA A 74 -3.92 -4.08 7.11
CA ALA A 74 -4.21 -5.38 7.73
C ALA A 74 -3.93 -5.34 9.23
N ILE A 75 -2.77 -4.83 9.63
CA ILE A 75 -2.39 -4.67 11.05
C ILE A 75 -3.37 -3.78 11.79
N ARG A 76 -3.69 -2.59 11.23
CA ARG A 76 -4.65 -1.68 11.84
C ARG A 76 -6.03 -2.31 12.01
N ARG A 77 -6.50 -3.05 11.01
CA ARG A 77 -7.77 -3.80 11.09
C ARG A 77 -7.71 -4.85 12.19
N ARG A 78 -6.61 -5.61 12.32
CA ARG A 78 -6.47 -6.60 13.38
C ARG A 78 -6.50 -5.95 14.77
N MET A 79 -5.70 -4.90 14.99
CA MET A 79 -5.67 -4.18 16.28
C MET A 79 -7.06 -3.65 16.66
N THR A 80 -7.75 -2.98 15.73
CA THR A 80 -9.04 -2.32 16.02
C THR A 80 -10.22 -3.29 16.08
N LYS A 81 -10.30 -4.28 15.16
CA LYS A 81 -11.50 -5.13 15.00
C LYS A 81 -11.42 -6.46 15.72
N ARG A 82 -10.23 -7.03 15.93
CA ARG A 82 -10.07 -8.36 16.54
C ARG A 82 -9.54 -8.30 17.97
N HIS A 83 -8.66 -7.36 18.27
CA HIS A 83 -8.11 -7.20 19.63
C HIS A 83 -8.70 -6.00 20.39
N ASN A 84 -9.58 -5.24 19.74
CA ASN A 84 -10.28 -4.09 20.34
C ASN A 84 -9.34 -3.12 21.06
N ILE A 85 -8.16 -2.89 20.48
CA ILE A 85 -7.20 -1.88 20.95
C ILE A 85 -7.82 -0.50 20.65
N PRO A 86 -7.88 0.41 21.66
CA PRO A 86 -8.38 1.77 21.49
C PRO A 86 -7.74 2.54 20.33
N GLU A 87 -8.53 3.38 19.66
CA GLU A 87 -8.16 4.02 18.40
C GLU A 87 -6.99 5.01 18.55
N ASP A 88 -6.91 5.67 19.70
CA ASP A 88 -5.84 6.54 20.15
C ASP A 88 -4.51 5.79 20.31
N GLU A 89 -4.52 4.61 20.94
CA GLU A 89 -3.35 3.72 21.02
C GLU A 89 -2.93 3.20 19.63
N VAL A 90 -3.90 2.77 18.82
CA VAL A 90 -3.65 2.36 17.44
C VAL A 90 -3.06 3.51 16.63
N GLY A 91 -3.52 4.74 16.85
CA GLY A 91 -2.97 5.94 16.22
C GLY A 91 -1.47 6.12 16.52
N ILE A 92 -1.08 5.94 17.79
CA ILE A 92 0.33 5.95 18.21
C ILE A 92 1.12 4.86 17.49
N ALA A 93 0.64 3.62 17.53
CA ALA A 93 1.34 2.49 16.94
C ALA A 93 1.49 2.62 15.41
N MET A 94 0.48 3.18 14.74
CA MET A 94 0.47 3.40 13.28
C MET A 94 1.26 4.64 12.83
N THR A 95 1.76 5.45 13.77
CA THR A 95 2.58 6.62 13.47
C THR A 95 3.84 6.19 12.73
N LYS A 96 4.25 7.00 11.74
CA LYS A 96 5.49 6.78 10.99
C LYS A 96 6.68 6.64 11.94
N GLY A 97 7.49 5.61 11.73
CA GLY A 97 8.66 5.29 12.56
C GLY A 97 8.36 4.45 13.78
N VAL A 98 7.14 3.93 13.93
CA VAL A 98 6.76 3.04 15.05
C VAL A 98 6.61 1.61 14.54
N LEU A 99 5.41 1.15 14.18
CA LEU A 99 5.22 -0.22 13.64
C LEU A 99 5.90 -0.42 12.29
N ASP A 100 5.86 0.57 11.40
CA ASP A 100 6.44 0.47 10.07
C ASP A 100 7.97 0.46 10.08
N MET A 101 8.61 0.74 11.23
CA MET A 101 10.05 0.52 11.42
C MET A 101 10.42 -0.95 11.19
N LEU A 102 9.56 -1.90 11.56
CA LEU A 102 9.81 -3.34 11.36
C LEU A 102 10.03 -3.70 9.88
N THR A 103 9.48 -2.90 8.96
CA THR A 103 9.62 -3.11 7.51
C THR A 103 10.91 -2.49 6.94
N ALA A 104 11.72 -1.83 7.76
CA ALA A 104 12.87 -1.04 7.31
C ALA A 104 14.20 -1.44 7.97
N ILE A 105 14.17 -2.39 8.91
CA ILE A 105 15.35 -2.96 9.55
C ILE A 105 15.66 -4.33 8.97
N ASP A 106 16.87 -4.82 9.23
CA ASP A 106 17.26 -6.18 8.87
C ASP A 106 16.19 -7.20 9.34
N PRO A 107 15.63 -8.03 8.45
CA PRO A 107 14.66 -9.06 8.80
C PRO A 107 15.08 -9.95 9.98
N GLU A 108 16.38 -10.24 10.12
CA GLU A 108 16.91 -11.06 11.22
C GLU A 108 16.76 -10.38 12.59
N LEU A 109 16.70 -9.05 12.62
CA LEU A 109 16.53 -8.28 13.85
C LEU A 109 15.06 -8.12 14.24
N VAL A 110 14.11 -8.39 13.33
CA VAL A 110 12.67 -8.17 13.54
C VAL A 110 12.13 -8.97 14.74
N PRO A 111 12.32 -10.30 14.84
CA PRO A 111 11.63 -11.12 15.85
C PRO A 111 11.93 -10.69 17.28
N ASP A 112 13.17 -10.29 17.54
CA ASP A 112 13.66 -9.96 18.87
C ASP A 112 13.83 -8.45 19.07
N LYS A 113 14.86 -7.87 18.47
CA LYS A 113 15.25 -6.47 18.74
C LYS A 113 14.19 -5.50 18.21
N GLY A 114 13.69 -5.74 17.00
CA GLY A 114 12.67 -4.93 16.35
C GLY A 114 11.37 -4.87 17.13
N ILE A 115 10.76 -6.04 17.42
CA ILE A 115 9.51 -6.10 18.18
C ILE A 115 9.67 -5.52 19.60
N LYS A 116 10.78 -5.82 20.30
CA LYS A 116 11.05 -5.22 21.62
C LYS A 116 11.13 -3.70 21.55
N TRP A 117 11.83 -3.17 20.55
CA TRP A 117 11.92 -1.72 20.34
C TRP A 117 10.54 -1.10 20.07
N VAL A 118 9.73 -1.69 19.20
CA VAL A 118 8.39 -1.16 18.87
C VAL A 118 7.45 -1.22 20.07
N LYS A 119 7.45 -2.33 20.84
CA LYS A 119 6.69 -2.44 22.09
C LYS A 119 7.05 -1.29 23.05
N ARG A 120 8.34 -1.05 23.26
CA ARG A 120 8.84 0.06 24.09
C ARG A 120 8.39 1.41 23.56
N GLU A 121 8.55 1.66 22.27
CA GLU A 121 8.21 2.93 21.63
C GLU A 121 6.72 3.27 21.77
N ILE A 122 5.84 2.28 21.58
CA ILE A 122 4.39 2.46 21.78
C ILE A 122 4.10 2.79 23.25
N ARG A 123 4.67 2.03 24.21
CA ARG A 123 4.47 2.29 25.65
C ARG A 123 4.93 3.69 26.04
N MET A 124 6.11 4.12 25.58
CA MET A 124 6.66 5.45 25.87
C MET A 124 5.76 6.56 25.33
N ARG A 125 5.28 6.45 24.08
CA ARG A 125 4.39 7.45 23.48
C ARG A 125 3.00 7.48 24.12
N CYS A 126 2.45 6.32 24.50
CA CYS A 126 1.23 6.25 25.29
C CYS A 126 1.40 7.00 26.63
N ALA A 127 2.49 6.72 27.36
CA ALA A 127 2.78 7.41 28.63
C ALA A 127 2.93 8.93 28.45
N ALA A 128 3.67 9.39 27.43
CA ALA A 128 3.86 10.81 27.14
C ALA A 128 2.56 11.55 26.78
N THR A 129 1.55 10.84 26.29
CA THR A 129 0.24 11.38 25.91
C THR A 129 -0.84 11.13 26.96
N GLY A 130 -0.51 10.47 28.07
CA GLY A 130 -1.45 10.09 29.12
C GLY A 130 -2.44 8.99 28.71
N ILE A 131 -2.14 8.23 27.65
CA ILE A 131 -2.96 7.13 27.16
C ILE A 131 -2.55 5.83 27.87
N SER A 132 -3.53 5.04 28.31
CA SER A 132 -3.27 3.74 28.96
C SER A 132 -2.76 2.71 27.94
N TYR A 133 -1.90 1.79 28.39
CA TYR A 133 -1.42 0.66 27.58
C TYR A 133 -1.97 -0.65 28.19
N PRO A 134 -3.12 -1.18 27.73
CA PRO A 134 -3.73 -2.39 28.24
C PRO A 134 -2.91 -3.62 27.82
N HIS A 135 -2.05 -4.09 28.73
CA HIS A 135 -1.13 -5.20 28.49
C HIS A 135 -1.78 -6.47 27.89
N PRO A 136 -2.96 -6.94 28.35
CA PRO A 136 -3.57 -8.16 27.78
C PRO A 136 -3.91 -8.07 26.29
N LYS A 137 -4.44 -6.92 25.83
CA LYS A 137 -4.81 -6.73 24.42
C LYS A 137 -3.58 -6.70 23.53
N TRP A 138 -2.54 -6.00 23.98
CA TRP A 138 -1.27 -5.93 23.28
C TRP A 138 -0.55 -7.27 23.27
N LYS A 139 -0.56 -8.04 24.37
CA LYS A 139 -0.03 -9.41 24.42
C LYS A 139 -0.69 -10.27 23.34
N ALA A 140 -2.03 -10.30 23.29
CA ALA A 140 -2.77 -11.05 22.28
C ALA A 140 -2.46 -10.61 20.83
N PHE A 141 -2.32 -9.30 20.59
CA PHE A 141 -1.93 -8.78 19.28
C PHE A 141 -0.52 -9.23 18.87
N TRP A 142 0.45 -9.17 19.79
CA TRP A 142 1.82 -9.58 19.48
C TRP A 142 1.95 -11.09 19.28
N SER A 143 1.20 -11.91 20.01
CA SER A 143 1.10 -13.35 19.74
C SER A 143 0.57 -13.61 18.33
N TYR A 144 -0.52 -12.94 17.93
CA TYR A 144 -1.01 -12.99 16.55
C TYR A 144 0.06 -12.51 15.55
N PHE A 145 0.76 -11.42 15.87
CA PHE A 145 1.73 -10.83 14.96
C PHE A 145 2.87 -11.82 14.67
N ARG A 146 3.39 -12.52 15.68
CA ARG A 146 4.41 -13.55 15.48
C ARG A 146 3.88 -14.69 14.60
N ALA A 147 2.75 -15.28 14.98
CA ALA A 147 2.15 -16.40 14.24
C ALA A 147 1.83 -16.06 12.77
N THR A 148 1.37 -14.84 12.51
CA THR A 148 1.03 -14.44 11.13
C THR A 148 2.24 -13.92 10.36
N TRP A 149 2.96 -12.94 10.90
CA TRP A 149 3.96 -12.18 10.13
C TRP A 149 5.38 -12.71 10.24
N LEU A 150 5.65 -13.67 11.13
CA LEU A 150 6.97 -14.31 11.26
C LEU A 150 6.92 -15.80 10.92
N GLU A 151 5.84 -16.49 11.27
CA GLU A 151 5.70 -17.94 11.03
C GLU A 151 4.99 -18.24 9.71
N HIS A 152 3.80 -17.67 9.48
CA HIS A 152 3.04 -17.91 8.26
C HIS A 152 3.59 -17.14 7.05
N TYR A 153 3.93 -15.86 7.22
CA TYR A 153 4.64 -15.06 6.22
C TYR A 153 6.12 -14.97 6.58
N ASN A 154 6.99 -14.97 5.58
CA ASN A 154 8.41 -14.76 5.81
C ASN A 154 8.69 -13.25 5.98
N SER A 155 9.40 -12.88 7.05
CA SER A 155 9.84 -11.50 7.26
C SER A 155 10.56 -10.87 6.07
N LYS A 156 11.20 -11.66 5.20
CA LYS A 156 11.86 -11.19 3.98
C LYS A 156 10.91 -10.74 2.87
N GLU A 157 9.65 -11.21 2.87
CA GLU A 157 8.66 -10.93 1.82
C GLU A 157 8.03 -9.54 1.96
N TRP A 158 7.80 -9.12 3.22
CA TRP A 158 7.16 -7.84 3.52
C TRP A 158 8.13 -6.74 3.97
N ASN A 159 9.40 -7.08 4.16
CA ASN A 159 10.42 -6.13 4.59
C ASN A 159 11.12 -5.46 3.40
N LEU A 160 11.31 -4.15 3.52
CA LEU A 160 11.86 -3.26 2.50
C LEU A 160 13.35 -2.93 2.73
N TYR A 161 13.99 -3.57 3.71
CA TYR A 161 15.42 -3.47 3.96
C TYR A 161 16.21 -3.97 2.74
N GLY A 162 17.16 -3.17 2.26
CA GLY A 162 17.95 -3.49 1.07
C GLY A 162 17.25 -3.30 -0.28
N VAL A 163 15.92 -3.07 -0.33
CA VAL A 163 15.19 -2.84 -1.59
C VAL A 163 15.59 -1.50 -2.21
N GLN A 164 15.89 -1.48 -3.51
CA GLN A 164 16.36 -0.27 -4.21
C GLN A 164 15.20 0.59 -4.73
N ASN A 165 14.15 0.02 -5.33
CA ASN A 165 12.99 0.75 -5.87
C ASN A 165 11.91 0.99 -4.83
N LYS A 166 12.31 1.65 -3.74
CA LYS A 166 11.48 1.79 -2.57
C LYS A 166 10.14 2.49 -2.87
N LEU A 167 10.04 3.37 -3.89
CA LEU A 167 8.80 4.08 -4.22
C LEU A 167 7.64 3.15 -4.65
N VAL A 168 7.92 2.07 -5.40
CA VAL A 168 6.88 1.19 -5.96
C VAL A 168 6.36 0.21 -4.90
N ALA A 169 7.25 -0.32 -4.06
CA ALA A 169 6.90 -1.19 -2.93
C ALA A 169 6.15 -0.45 -1.79
N ARG A 170 6.25 0.89 -1.75
CA ARG A 170 5.73 1.72 -0.64
C ARG A 170 4.29 2.17 -0.77
N THR A 171 3.77 2.35 -1.98
CA THR A 171 2.50 3.07 -2.14
C THR A 171 1.60 2.53 -3.23
N ASN A 172 0.41 2.08 -2.80
CA ASN A 172 -0.68 1.77 -3.71
C ASN A 172 -1.39 3.01 -4.24
N ASN A 173 -0.94 4.24 -3.93
CA ASN A 173 -1.67 5.48 -4.24
C ASN A 173 -2.02 5.65 -5.73
N LEU A 174 -1.19 5.12 -6.63
CA LEU A 174 -1.45 5.16 -8.07
C LEU A 174 -2.56 4.19 -8.46
N LEU A 175 -2.51 2.94 -7.98
CA LEU A 175 -3.54 1.94 -8.23
C LEU A 175 -4.84 2.31 -7.53
N GLU A 176 -4.81 2.75 -6.27
CA GLU A 176 -5.97 3.26 -5.53
C GLU A 176 -6.62 4.46 -6.21
N ARG A 177 -5.82 5.37 -6.75
CA ARG A 177 -6.35 6.48 -7.54
C ARG A 177 -7.06 5.97 -8.78
N PHE A 178 -6.48 4.99 -9.46
CA PHE A 178 -7.09 4.39 -10.64
C PHE A 178 -8.35 3.60 -10.28
N HIS A 179 -8.35 2.81 -9.20
CA HIS A 179 -9.55 2.14 -8.66
C HIS A 179 -10.66 3.14 -8.35
N ARG A 180 -10.35 4.29 -7.74
CA ARG A 180 -11.35 5.35 -7.51
C ARG A 180 -11.86 5.96 -8.81
N GLU A 181 -11.03 6.06 -9.83
CA GLU A 181 -11.41 6.54 -11.16
C GLU A 181 -12.37 5.55 -11.83
N LEU A 182 -12.05 4.26 -11.80
CA LEU A 182 -12.92 3.17 -12.25
C LEU A 182 -14.25 3.15 -11.48
N ASN A 183 -14.21 3.19 -10.15
CA ASN A 183 -15.41 3.18 -9.30
C ASN A 183 -16.32 4.41 -9.49
N ARG A 184 -15.77 5.52 -10.00
CA ARG A 184 -16.57 6.70 -10.38
C ARG A 184 -17.13 6.58 -11.79
N ALA A 185 -16.42 5.88 -12.65
CA ALA A 185 -16.79 5.72 -14.05
C ALA A 185 -17.83 4.61 -14.26
N PHE A 186 -17.86 3.60 -13.39
CA PHE A 186 -18.77 2.46 -13.50
C PHE A 186 -19.88 2.47 -12.44
N SER A 187 -21.08 2.10 -12.87
CA SER A 187 -22.10 1.54 -11.97
C SER A 187 -21.79 0.06 -11.69
N PRO A 188 -22.33 -0.53 -10.61
CA PRO A 188 -22.27 -1.98 -10.41
C PRO A 188 -22.75 -2.73 -11.66
N HIS A 189 -21.99 -3.74 -12.09
CA HIS A 189 -22.29 -4.63 -13.23
C HIS A 189 -22.60 -3.92 -14.57
N PRO A 190 -21.64 -3.21 -15.19
CA PRO A 190 -21.85 -2.62 -16.51
C PRO A 190 -21.96 -3.71 -17.60
N SER A 191 -22.66 -3.41 -18.69
CA SER A 191 -22.62 -4.26 -19.89
C SER A 191 -21.21 -4.28 -20.48
N ILE A 192 -20.85 -5.34 -21.22
CA ILE A 192 -19.52 -5.44 -21.84
C ILE A 192 -19.22 -4.26 -22.78
N VAL A 193 -20.24 -3.75 -23.49
CA VAL A 193 -20.11 -2.60 -24.38
C VAL A 193 -19.78 -1.34 -23.58
N THR A 194 -20.53 -1.09 -22.50
CA THR A 194 -20.30 0.05 -21.60
C THR A 194 -18.94 -0.05 -20.90
N PHE A 195 -18.54 -1.25 -20.51
CA PHE A 195 -17.23 -1.52 -19.93
C PHE A 195 -16.11 -1.10 -20.89
N VAL A 196 -16.11 -1.66 -22.10
CA VAL A 196 -15.07 -1.40 -23.11
C VAL A 196 -15.04 0.07 -23.51
N SER A 197 -16.19 0.70 -23.76
CA SER A 197 -16.24 2.11 -24.17
C SER A 197 -15.73 3.06 -23.09
N THR A 198 -16.08 2.82 -21.83
CA THR A 198 -15.63 3.64 -20.70
C THR A 198 -14.14 3.49 -20.43
N ILE A 199 -13.61 2.26 -20.44
CA ILE A 199 -12.15 2.03 -20.30
C ILE A 199 -11.40 2.74 -21.44
N ARG A 200 -11.92 2.66 -22.67
CA ARG A 200 -11.34 3.36 -23.81
C ARG A 200 -11.29 4.87 -23.58
N GLN A 201 -12.38 5.47 -23.08
CA GLN A 201 -12.44 6.90 -22.80
C GLN A 201 -11.41 7.31 -21.73
N ILE A 202 -11.34 6.57 -20.61
CA ILE A 202 -10.36 6.83 -19.53
C ILE A 202 -8.92 6.82 -20.09
N SER A 203 -8.61 5.85 -20.96
CA SER A 203 -7.29 5.75 -21.60
C SER A 203 -6.99 6.97 -22.48
N GLN A 204 -7.94 7.38 -23.32
CA GLN A 204 -7.79 8.56 -24.19
C GLN A 204 -7.59 9.85 -23.38
N ASP A 205 -8.37 10.05 -22.33
CA ASP A 205 -8.27 11.21 -21.44
C ASP A 205 -6.90 11.26 -20.74
N TYR A 206 -6.36 10.11 -20.35
CA TYR A 206 -5.05 10.02 -19.72
C TYR A 206 -3.92 10.45 -20.67
N VAL A 207 -3.98 10.03 -21.94
CA VAL A 207 -2.95 10.43 -22.92
C VAL A 207 -3.06 11.89 -23.29
N ALA A 208 -4.27 12.43 -23.47
CA ALA A 208 -4.47 13.86 -23.67
C ALA A 208 -3.85 14.67 -22.51
N LYS A 209 -4.05 14.21 -21.26
CA LYS A 209 -3.45 14.82 -20.08
C LYS A 209 -1.91 14.72 -20.08
N LEU A 210 -1.31 13.62 -20.55
CA LEU A 210 0.14 13.52 -20.68
C LEU A 210 0.69 14.51 -21.72
N ALA A 211 0.00 14.65 -22.85
CA ALA A 211 0.36 15.63 -23.88
C ALA A 211 0.25 17.07 -23.34
N ASP A 212 -0.79 17.39 -22.57
CA ASP A 212 -0.95 18.70 -21.91
C ASP A 212 0.18 19.00 -20.91
N ILE A 213 0.65 17.99 -20.18
CA ILE A 213 1.78 18.13 -19.25
C ILE A 213 3.08 18.35 -20.02
N ALA A 214 3.33 17.55 -21.06
CA ALA A 214 4.53 17.66 -21.88
C ALA A 214 4.62 19.02 -22.60
N THR A 215 3.48 19.60 -22.98
CA THR A 215 3.39 20.92 -23.61
C THR A 215 3.34 22.08 -22.61
N GLY A 216 3.47 21.81 -21.30
CA GLY A 216 3.50 22.84 -20.26
C GLY A 216 2.15 23.53 -20.00
N ARG A 217 1.06 23.10 -20.65
CA ARG A 217 -0.29 23.66 -20.47
C ARG A 217 -0.90 23.34 -19.11
N ARG A 218 -0.28 22.42 -18.36
CA ARG A 218 -0.68 22.01 -17.02
C ARG A 218 0.50 22.09 -16.05
N ASN A 219 0.76 23.27 -15.49
CA ASN A 219 1.73 23.43 -14.40
C ASN A 219 1.30 22.62 -13.17
N ARG A 220 2.25 21.90 -12.53
CA ARG A 220 2.04 21.29 -11.20
C ARG A 220 1.58 22.42 -10.27
N GLY A 221 0.31 22.40 -9.88
CA GLY A 221 -0.27 23.48 -9.08
C GLY A 221 0.56 23.70 -7.82
N THR A 222 1.06 24.92 -7.66
CA THR A 222 1.67 25.38 -6.41
C THR A 222 0.71 25.14 -5.24
N THR A 223 1.25 24.62 -4.15
CA THR A 223 0.56 24.16 -2.92
C THR A 223 -0.37 25.21 -2.29
N THR A 224 -0.23 26.47 -2.66
CA THR A 224 -1.09 27.60 -2.29
C THR A 224 -2.55 27.44 -2.74
N ASN A 225 -2.81 26.84 -3.91
CA ASN A 225 -4.18 26.73 -4.46
C ASN A 225 -5.01 25.61 -3.82
N ALA A 226 -4.37 24.59 -3.21
CA ALA A 226 -5.07 23.47 -2.56
C ALA A 226 -5.77 23.89 -1.26
N LYS A 227 -5.16 24.82 -0.48
CA LYS A 227 -5.72 25.32 0.78
C LYS A 227 -6.99 26.18 0.56
N VAL A 228 -7.02 26.98 -0.50
CA VAL A 228 -8.19 27.83 -0.85
C VAL A 228 -9.39 26.96 -1.27
N ARG A 229 -9.14 25.89 -2.02
CA ARG A 229 -10.19 24.97 -2.49
C ARG A 229 -10.80 24.12 -1.36
N LYS A 230 -10.01 23.69 -0.36
CA LYS A 230 -10.51 23.04 0.88
C LYS A 230 -11.37 23.97 1.76
N LYS A 231 -11.10 25.29 1.74
CA LYS A 231 -11.89 26.29 2.49
C LYS A 231 -13.26 26.54 1.85
N ASN A 232 -13.34 26.55 0.51
CA ASN A 232 -14.60 26.74 -0.22
C ASN A 232 -15.51 25.50 -0.23
N SER A 233 -14.96 24.28 -0.20
CA SER A 233 -15.76 23.06 -0.06
C SER A 233 -16.38 22.89 1.33
N LYS A 234 -15.68 23.28 2.41
CA LYS A 234 -16.24 23.32 3.78
C LYS A 234 -17.42 24.30 3.92
N ARG A 235 -17.42 25.42 3.18
CA ARG A 235 -18.54 26.37 3.16
C ARG A 235 -19.77 25.84 2.43
N LYS A 236 -19.61 25.07 1.34
CA LYS A 236 -20.74 24.43 0.63
C LYS A 236 -21.30 23.19 1.34
N GLY A 237 -20.49 22.48 2.15
CA GLY A 237 -20.93 21.29 2.89
C GLY A 237 -21.88 21.57 4.07
N LYS A 238 -21.82 22.76 4.69
CA LYS A 238 -22.70 23.11 5.82
C LYS A 238 -24.18 23.25 5.46
N ASN A 239 -24.52 23.44 4.18
CA ASN A 239 -25.92 23.56 3.74
C ASN A 239 -26.59 22.22 3.34
N LYS A 240 -25.87 21.09 3.36
CA LYS A 240 -26.42 19.76 3.03
C LYS A 240 -26.48 18.77 4.20
N GLN A 241 -26.11 19.19 5.40
CA GLN A 241 -26.03 18.34 6.59
C GLN A 241 -27.35 18.37 7.39
N LYS A 242 -28.44 17.95 6.76
CA LYS A 242 -29.69 17.54 7.44
C LYS A 242 -30.32 16.42 6.61
N GLN A 243 -29.65 15.27 6.58
CA GLN A 243 -30.17 13.91 6.40
C GLN A 243 -28.99 12.98 6.05
N ASN A 244 -29.02 11.77 6.60
CA ASN A 244 -28.01 10.71 6.57
C ASN A 244 -26.83 10.83 7.56
N LYS A 245 -27.11 10.34 8.77
CA LYS A 245 -26.12 9.73 9.68
C LYS A 245 -25.62 8.42 9.06
N GLY A 246 -24.31 8.25 8.90
CA GLY A 246 -23.71 6.95 8.60
C GLY A 246 -22.30 7.02 8.04
N ARG A 247 -21.31 6.66 8.89
CA ARG A 247 -19.90 6.33 8.58
C ARG A 247 -19.07 7.41 7.88
N ASP A 248 -18.41 8.22 8.69
CA ASP A 248 -17.20 8.95 8.29
C ASP A 248 -15.97 8.09 8.62
N ILE A 249 -15.28 7.61 7.58
CA ILE A 249 -13.90 7.10 7.68
C ILE A 249 -13.00 8.33 7.60
N HIS A 250 -12.22 8.56 8.65
CA HIS A 250 -11.33 9.70 8.76
C HIS A 250 -10.24 9.72 7.66
N ASP A 251 -10.15 10.89 7.04
CA ASP A 251 -9.16 11.38 6.06
C ASP A 251 -7.73 11.14 6.58
N ALA A 252 -6.97 10.23 5.97
CA ALA A 252 -5.54 10.11 6.20
C ALA A 252 -4.80 11.18 5.40
N SER A 253 -4.09 12.04 6.13
CA SER A 253 -3.30 13.17 5.63
C SER A 253 -2.37 12.77 4.49
N SER A 254 -2.18 13.71 3.57
CA SER A 254 -1.25 13.68 2.44
C SER A 254 0.19 13.92 2.90
N ASP A 255 0.65 13.17 3.92
CA ASP A 255 2.01 13.31 4.41
C ASP A 255 2.95 12.53 3.50
N GLU A 256 4.06 13.14 3.10
CA GLU A 256 5.14 12.50 2.35
C GLU A 256 5.62 11.27 3.14
N PHE A 257 5.23 10.07 2.68
CA PHE A 257 5.59 8.78 3.26
C PHE A 257 7.06 8.44 2.94
N GLU A 258 7.97 9.16 3.57
CA GLU A 258 9.37 8.79 3.70
C GLU A 258 9.50 7.56 4.61
N VAL A 259 10.39 6.62 4.27
CA VAL A 259 10.72 5.50 5.18
C VAL A 259 11.50 6.04 6.37
N PRO A 260 11.16 5.64 7.61
CA PRO A 260 11.97 5.95 8.77
C PRO A 260 13.41 5.50 8.50
N SER A 261 14.38 6.37 8.76
CA SER A 261 15.78 5.92 8.72
C SER A 261 15.95 4.79 9.74
N PRO A 262 16.69 3.71 9.40
CA PRO A 262 16.97 2.65 10.36
C PRO A 262 17.51 3.27 11.65
N VAL A 263 16.81 3.03 12.76
CA VAL A 263 17.31 3.40 14.08
C VAL A 263 18.27 2.31 14.51
N ASP A 264 19.36 2.67 15.18
CA ASP A 264 20.29 1.68 15.74
C ASP A 264 19.58 0.87 16.84
N VAL A 265 19.09 -0.31 16.45
CA VAL A 265 18.41 -1.26 17.36
C VAL A 265 19.43 -2.07 18.16
N GLN A 266 20.75 -1.93 17.90
CA GLN A 266 21.79 -2.70 18.59
C GLN A 266 22.12 -2.14 19.98
N GLN A 267 21.80 -0.87 20.28
CA GLN A 267 22.09 -0.22 21.57
C GLN A 267 21.08 -0.49 22.69
N SER A 268 20.18 -1.47 22.56
CA SER A 268 19.20 -1.78 23.62
C SER A 268 19.72 -2.75 24.70
N GLU A 269 21.04 -2.88 24.87
CA GLU A 269 21.62 -3.75 25.90
C GLU A 269 21.52 -3.10 27.27
N GLY A 270 20.44 -3.44 27.97
CA GLY A 270 20.21 -3.08 29.34
C GLY A 270 18.74 -3.20 29.66
N LEU A 271 18.44 -4.13 30.57
CA LEU A 271 17.17 -4.37 31.27
C LEU A 271 16.44 -5.65 30.83
N SER A 272 16.50 -6.62 31.75
CA SER A 272 15.71 -7.85 31.80
C SER A 272 14.24 -7.54 32.01
N GLU A 273 13.40 -7.79 31.01
CA GLU A 273 11.99 -8.12 31.24
C GLU A 273 11.89 -9.65 31.23
N SER A 274 11.76 -10.23 32.43
CA SER A 274 11.32 -11.61 32.61
C SER A 274 9.84 -11.70 32.23
N GLU A 275 9.54 -11.88 30.94
CA GLU A 275 8.22 -12.30 30.48
C GLU A 275 8.34 -13.76 30.04
N SER A 276 7.89 -14.68 30.89
CA SER A 276 7.73 -16.10 30.55
C SER A 276 6.70 -16.22 29.43
N GLU A 277 7.18 -16.57 28.24
CA GLU A 277 6.39 -16.96 27.07
C GLU A 277 5.91 -18.40 27.24
N GLU A 278 4.87 -18.64 28.04
CA GLU A 278 4.07 -19.86 27.93
C GLU A 278 2.56 -19.53 27.99
N ASP A 279 1.78 -20.38 27.32
CA ASP A 279 0.35 -20.35 27.04
C ASP A 279 -0.13 -19.40 25.93
N ALA A 280 0.03 -19.87 24.69
CA ALA A 280 -0.92 -19.60 23.61
C ALA A 280 -2.01 -20.69 23.61
N PRO A 281 -3.31 -20.36 23.73
CA PRO A 281 -4.36 -21.35 23.56
C PRO A 281 -4.51 -21.71 22.06
N PRO A 282 -4.93 -22.94 21.72
CA PRO A 282 -5.12 -23.35 20.33
C PRO A 282 -6.18 -22.50 19.63
N LEU A 283 -5.91 -22.14 18.38
CA LEU A 283 -6.89 -21.51 17.49
C LEU A 283 -7.94 -22.56 17.11
N GLU A 284 -9.19 -22.38 17.55
CA GLU A 284 -10.34 -23.05 16.95
C GLU A 284 -10.73 -22.34 15.64
N GLU A 285 -11.05 -23.15 14.63
CA GLU A 285 -11.33 -22.82 13.22
C GLU A 285 -12.47 -21.81 13.00
#